data_AF-A0A9P6RPS0-F1
#
_entry.id   AF-A0A9P6RPS0-F1
#
_cell.length_a   1.000
_cell.length_b   1.000
_cell.length_c   1.000
_cell.angle_alpha   90.00
_cell.angle_beta   90.00
_cell.angle_gamma   90.00
#
_symmetry.space_group_name_H-M   'P 1'
#
loop_
_entity.id
_entity.type
_entity.pdbx_description
1 polymer ?
#
loop_
_entity_poly.entity_id
_entity_poly.type
_entity_poly.pdbx_seq_one_letter_code
_entity_poly.pdbx_strand_id
1 'polypeptide(L)'
;MLHHGSTLTSLIQDQMNRRQGNQDSDGRMGTAALPPHLLRLFAPRPPLPYAKPLDREPGKKDEPRLAPVAQYLSMCGDHDKDYVPTLSMVERKKQKLEERDKRTQEALRIGSEGWDPNKDEKVLGDPYKTLHISRLSYTCTEKDLRHEFSEYGPIENIKVVKDQEGNPRGYAFIEFEREKDMKAAYKDADGLKIMGRRIVVDVERGRTVVDWGVRVLALHVRTSRPQEGTTGTRGIDLEELAIVVTAAVMEAITEMGVAGVIGIAVVVDAMIPTTSVVGVVIAIAHMSATVSDARVGVGQEAQGCQAE
;
A
#
# COMPACT_ATOMS: atom_id res chain seq x y z
N MET A 1 -34.47 -13.87 62.52
CA MET A 1 -35.63 -13.37 61.74
C MET A 1 -35.42 -11.86 61.55
N LEU A 2 -34.42 -11.38 60.80
CA LEU A 2 -34.34 -11.27 59.34
C LEU A 2 -35.66 -10.81 58.71
N HIS A 3 -35.84 -9.49 58.52
CA HIS A 3 -36.45 -8.84 57.34
C HIS A 3 -36.67 -7.33 57.59
N HIS A 4 -35.63 -6.51 57.49
CA HIS A 4 -35.76 -5.03 57.43
C HIS A 4 -34.88 -4.39 56.35
N GLY A 5 -34.64 -5.09 55.24
CA GLY A 5 -33.72 -4.66 54.18
C GLY A 5 -34.33 -4.41 52.79
N SER A 6 -35.66 -4.37 52.62
CA SER A 6 -36.26 -4.40 51.26
C SER A 6 -36.94 -3.11 50.78
N THR A 7 -37.06 -2.05 51.59
CA THR A 7 -37.84 -0.85 51.22
C THR A 7 -37.04 0.19 50.42
N LEU A 8 -35.74 0.32 50.67
CA LEU A 8 -34.89 1.26 49.92
C LEU A 8 -34.51 0.73 48.53
N THR A 9 -34.23 -0.57 48.43
CA THR A 9 -33.98 -1.25 47.15
C THR A 9 -35.22 -1.30 46.27
N SER A 10 -36.42 -1.51 46.82
CA SER A 10 -37.66 -1.47 46.03
C SER A 10 -38.01 -0.08 45.51
N LEU A 11 -37.72 0.98 46.28
CA LEU A 11 -37.98 2.36 45.86
C LEU A 11 -36.99 2.82 44.78
N ILE A 12 -35.72 2.42 44.88
CA ILE A 12 -34.70 2.69 43.85
C ILE A 12 -35.00 1.89 42.57
N GLN A 13 -35.44 0.63 42.71
CA GLN A 13 -35.83 -0.21 41.58
C GLN A 13 -37.10 0.32 40.88
N ASP A 14 -38.09 0.85 41.63
CA ASP A 14 -39.29 1.49 41.07
C ASP A 14 -38.95 2.81 40.33
N GLN A 15 -38.00 3.59 40.85
CA GLN A 15 -37.50 4.80 40.18
C GLN A 15 -36.67 4.48 38.93
N MET A 16 -35.94 3.37 38.90
CA MET A 16 -35.21 2.89 37.71
C MET A 16 -36.16 2.30 36.65
N ASN A 17 -37.20 1.56 37.05
CA ASN A 17 -38.20 1.02 36.13
C ASN A 17 -39.04 2.11 35.45
N ARG A 18 -39.35 3.22 36.14
CA ARG A 18 -40.00 4.39 35.51
C ARG A 18 -39.13 5.10 34.47
N ARG A 19 -37.80 5.01 34.58
CA ARG A 19 -36.84 5.59 33.61
C ARG A 19 -36.65 4.72 32.37
N GLN A 20 -36.87 3.41 32.47
CA GLN A 20 -36.67 2.47 31.35
C GLN A 20 -37.94 2.22 30.52
N GLY A 21 -39.13 2.48 31.06
CA GLY A 21 -40.40 2.16 30.41
C GLY A 21 -40.91 3.14 29.33
N ASN A 22 -40.10 4.07 28.81
CA ASN A 22 -40.62 5.09 27.87
C ASN A 22 -39.60 5.58 26.83
N GLN A 23 -38.78 4.66 26.33
CA GLN A 23 -37.95 4.90 25.15
C GLN A 23 -38.59 4.20 23.95
N ASP A 24 -38.73 4.94 22.85
CA ASP A 24 -39.13 4.33 21.56
C ASP A 24 -38.01 3.38 21.09
N SER A 25 -38.27 2.55 20.07
CA SER A 25 -37.33 1.53 19.55
C SER A 25 -35.91 2.03 19.22
N ASP A 26 -35.75 3.36 19.06
CA ASP A 26 -34.50 4.05 18.75
C ASP A 26 -33.81 4.69 19.97
N GLY A 27 -34.27 4.43 21.20
CA GLY A 27 -33.64 4.94 22.43
C GLY A 27 -33.79 6.45 22.67
N ARG A 28 -34.62 7.14 21.88
CA ARG A 28 -34.97 8.56 22.08
C ARG A 28 -36.24 8.67 22.92
N MET A 29 -36.26 9.62 23.86
CA MET A 29 -37.45 9.95 24.64
C MET A 29 -38.47 10.62 23.70
N GLY A 30 -39.49 9.87 23.25
CA GLY A 30 -40.61 10.42 22.49
C GLY A 30 -41.42 11.43 23.30
N THR A 31 -42.17 12.31 22.63
CA THR A 31 -43.05 13.31 23.29
C THR A 31 -44.14 12.66 24.15
N ALA A 32 -44.36 11.35 24.00
CA ALA A 32 -45.22 10.51 24.84
C ALA A 32 -44.76 10.41 26.30
N ALA A 33 -43.48 10.69 26.59
CA ALA A 33 -42.92 10.65 27.94
C ALA A 33 -42.99 11.98 28.70
N LEU A 34 -43.62 13.01 28.10
CA LEU A 34 -43.72 14.32 28.70
C LEU A 34 -44.84 14.40 29.75
N PRO A 35 -44.64 15.17 30.83
CA PRO A 35 -45.70 15.48 31.79
C PRO A 35 -46.99 16.00 31.09
N PRO A 36 -48.18 15.75 31.67
CA PRO A 36 -49.46 15.98 31.00
C PRO A 36 -49.71 17.45 30.58
N HIS A 37 -49.07 18.41 31.26
CA HIS A 37 -49.15 19.82 30.89
C HIS A 37 -48.38 20.14 29.59
N LEU A 38 -47.25 19.46 29.34
CA LEU A 38 -46.47 19.60 28.11
C LEU A 38 -47.06 18.77 26.97
N LEU A 39 -47.63 17.60 27.27
CA LEU A 39 -48.29 16.74 26.29
C LEU A 39 -49.44 17.49 25.59
N ARG A 40 -50.12 18.39 26.30
CA ARG A 40 -51.19 19.25 25.75
C ARG A 40 -50.73 20.20 24.66
N LEU A 41 -49.45 20.60 24.63
CA LEU A 41 -48.89 21.44 23.56
C LEU A 41 -48.80 20.68 22.22
N PHE A 42 -48.70 19.35 22.30
CA PHE A 42 -48.64 18.47 21.14
C PHE A 42 -50.01 17.90 20.75
N ALA A 43 -51.10 18.53 21.19
CA ALA A 43 -52.44 18.16 20.76
C ALA A 43 -52.53 18.22 19.23
N PRO A 44 -52.93 17.13 18.54
CA PRO A 44 -53.00 17.13 17.09
C PRO A 44 -54.05 18.13 16.62
N ARG A 45 -53.84 18.68 15.42
CA ARG A 45 -54.87 19.46 14.74
C ARG A 45 -56.09 18.55 14.46
N PRO A 46 -57.31 19.12 14.35
CA PRO A 46 -58.44 18.35 13.86
C PRO A 46 -58.11 17.73 12.49
N PRO A 47 -58.67 16.56 12.17
CA PRO A 47 -58.40 15.88 10.91
C PRO A 47 -58.75 16.80 9.74
N LEU A 48 -57.91 16.82 8.71
CA LEU A 48 -58.12 17.64 7.54
C LEU A 48 -59.36 17.15 6.77
N PRO A 49 -60.20 18.06 6.23
CA PRO A 49 -61.27 17.67 5.34
C PRO A 49 -60.67 17.06 4.07
N TYR A 50 -61.24 15.95 3.61
CA TYR A 50 -60.80 15.32 2.38
C TYR A 50 -61.10 16.23 1.16
N ALA A 51 -60.07 16.52 0.39
CA ALA A 51 -60.18 17.15 -0.92
C ALA A 51 -59.75 16.13 -2.00
N LYS A 52 -60.45 16.12 -3.13
CA LYS A 52 -60.07 15.25 -4.25
C LYS A 52 -58.68 15.67 -4.79
N PRO A 53 -57.76 14.72 -5.04
CA PRO A 53 -56.46 15.04 -5.61
C PRO A 53 -56.61 15.62 -7.03
N LEU A 54 -55.77 16.60 -7.37
CA LEU A 54 -55.71 17.19 -8.72
C LEU A 54 -55.00 16.26 -9.72
N ASP A 55 -54.06 15.46 -9.23
CA ASP A 55 -53.26 14.55 -10.04
C ASP A 55 -54.01 13.26 -10.37
N ARG A 56 -53.61 12.66 -11.50
CA ARG A 56 -54.01 11.30 -11.85
C ARG A 56 -53.25 10.28 -11.01
N GLU A 57 -53.91 9.17 -10.70
CA GLU A 57 -53.31 8.01 -10.04
C GLU A 57 -52.05 7.56 -10.79
N PRO A 58 -50.96 7.17 -10.10
CA PRO A 58 -49.68 6.82 -10.74
C PRO A 58 -49.78 5.83 -11.91
N GLY A 59 -50.67 4.84 -11.87
CA GLY A 59 -50.87 3.86 -12.95
C GLY A 59 -51.75 4.32 -14.12
N LYS A 60 -52.36 5.50 -14.02
CA LYS A 60 -53.18 6.14 -15.07
C LYS A 60 -52.52 7.42 -15.61
N LYS A 61 -51.24 7.62 -15.29
CA LYS A 61 -50.43 8.68 -15.87
C LYS A 61 -50.04 8.23 -17.27
N ASP A 62 -50.39 9.03 -18.27
CA ASP A 62 -49.96 8.77 -19.64
C ASP A 62 -48.45 9.01 -19.73
N GLU A 63 -47.69 7.97 -20.03
CA GLU A 63 -46.25 8.10 -20.30
C GLU A 63 -46.06 8.63 -21.74
N PRO A 64 -45.12 9.56 -21.96
CA PRO A 64 -44.82 10.03 -23.32
C PRO A 64 -44.23 8.89 -24.16
N ARG A 65 -44.66 8.77 -25.41
CA ARG A 65 -44.06 7.83 -26.37
C ARG A 65 -42.71 8.38 -26.85
N LEU A 66 -41.61 7.86 -26.32
CA LEU A 66 -40.26 8.24 -26.72
C LEU A 66 -39.87 7.61 -28.08
N ALA A 67 -39.27 8.40 -28.96
CA ALA A 67 -38.70 7.91 -30.23
C ALA A 67 -37.30 7.29 -30.00
N PRO A 68 -36.89 6.29 -30.82
CA PRO A 68 -35.57 5.68 -30.69
C PRO A 68 -34.46 6.64 -31.11
N VAL A 69 -33.35 6.65 -30.35
CA VAL A 69 -32.18 7.50 -30.62
C VAL A 69 -31.56 7.22 -32.01
N ALA A 70 -31.74 6.00 -32.54
CA ALA A 70 -31.27 5.59 -33.86
C ALA A 70 -31.78 6.47 -35.01
N GLN A 71 -32.94 7.11 -34.85
CA GLN A 71 -33.48 8.04 -35.85
C GLN A 71 -32.55 9.23 -36.13
N TYR A 72 -31.68 9.58 -35.17
CA TYR A 72 -30.78 10.73 -35.25
C TYR A 72 -29.37 10.37 -35.74
N LEU A 73 -29.08 9.09 -36.01
CA LEU A 73 -27.73 8.66 -36.41
C LEU A 73 -27.27 9.32 -37.72
N SER A 74 -28.20 9.62 -38.64
CA SER A 74 -27.93 10.36 -39.88
C SER A 74 -27.56 11.83 -39.64
N MET A 75 -27.94 12.40 -38.50
CA MET A 75 -27.61 13.76 -38.09
C MET A 75 -26.27 13.84 -37.34
N CYS A 76 -25.73 12.71 -36.87
CA CYS A 76 -24.45 12.63 -36.18
C CYS A 76 -23.22 12.65 -37.12
N GLY A 77 -23.39 13.08 -38.38
CA GLY A 77 -22.29 13.20 -39.35
C GLY A 77 -21.26 14.28 -38.98
N ASP A 78 -20.07 14.16 -39.59
CA ASP A 78 -18.84 14.97 -39.50
C ASP A 78 -18.79 15.99 -38.35
N HIS A 79 -18.11 15.59 -37.26
CA HIS A 79 -17.72 16.52 -36.20
C HIS A 79 -16.85 17.65 -36.75
N ASP A 80 -16.97 18.84 -36.17
CA ASP A 80 -16.05 19.94 -36.43
C ASP A 80 -14.62 19.45 -36.18
N LYS A 81 -13.79 19.46 -37.23
CA LYS A 81 -12.37 19.02 -37.14
C LYS A 81 -11.58 19.83 -36.12
N ASP A 82 -12.05 21.05 -35.85
CA ASP A 82 -11.45 22.01 -34.92
C ASP A 82 -12.03 21.90 -33.50
N TYR A 83 -12.85 20.88 -33.20
CA TYR A 83 -13.37 20.66 -31.86
C TYR A 83 -12.25 20.28 -30.89
N VAL A 84 -11.97 21.16 -29.93
CA VAL A 84 -11.09 20.86 -28.80
C VAL A 84 -11.95 20.58 -27.57
N PRO A 85 -11.93 19.35 -27.01
CA PRO A 85 -12.69 19.02 -25.82
C PRO A 85 -12.33 19.94 -24.66
N THR A 86 -13.33 20.54 -24.01
CA THR A 86 -13.09 21.31 -22.79
C THR A 86 -12.81 20.35 -21.65
N LEU A 87 -11.57 20.34 -21.18
CA LEU A 87 -11.14 19.48 -20.09
C LEU A 87 -11.80 19.87 -18.78
N SER A 88 -12.26 18.86 -18.04
CA SER A 88 -12.71 18.99 -16.66
C SER A 88 -11.56 19.47 -15.76
N MET A 89 -11.89 20.04 -14.60
CA MET A 89 -10.90 20.47 -13.61
C MET A 89 -9.96 19.34 -13.17
N VAL A 90 -10.48 18.11 -13.11
CA VAL A 90 -9.71 16.91 -12.74
C VAL A 90 -8.68 16.58 -13.82
N GLU A 91 -9.10 16.59 -15.09
CA GLU A 91 -8.21 16.33 -16.24
C GLU A 91 -7.14 17.41 -16.38
N ARG A 92 -7.48 18.70 -16.21
CA ARG A 92 -6.48 19.79 -16.22
C ARG A 92 -5.44 19.62 -15.12
N LYS A 93 -5.87 19.23 -13.91
CA LYS A 93 -4.97 19.00 -12.79
C LYS A 93 -4.03 17.81 -13.06
N LYS A 94 -4.56 16.74 -13.65
CA LYS A 94 -3.79 15.56 -14.06
C LYS A 94 -2.74 15.93 -15.12
N GLN A 95 -3.13 16.63 -16.17
CA GLN A 95 -2.21 17.09 -17.22
C GLN A 95 -1.10 17.98 -16.67
N LYS A 96 -1.44 18.95 -15.80
CA LYS A 96 -0.44 19.83 -15.17
C LYS A 96 0.54 19.09 -14.27
N LEU A 97 0.08 18.04 -13.58
CA LEU A 97 0.94 17.17 -12.79
C LEU A 97 1.89 16.38 -13.70
N GLU A 98 1.37 15.74 -14.74
CA GLU A 98 2.16 14.98 -15.72
C GLU A 98 3.20 15.86 -16.43
N GLU A 99 2.85 17.09 -16.81
CA GLU A 99 3.77 18.05 -17.40
C GLU A 99 4.90 18.43 -16.44
N ARG A 100 4.57 18.70 -15.17
CA ARG A 100 5.56 19.00 -14.13
C ARG A 100 6.49 17.81 -13.90
N ASP A 101 5.96 16.60 -13.88
CA ASP A 101 6.71 15.38 -13.64
C ASP A 101 7.64 15.09 -14.83
N LYS A 102 7.17 15.26 -16.08
CA LYS A 102 7.99 15.19 -17.30
C LYS A 102 9.12 16.22 -17.29
N ARG A 103 8.82 17.48 -16.96
CA ARG A 103 9.84 18.55 -16.86
C ARG A 103 10.90 18.22 -15.81
N THR A 104 10.47 17.64 -14.69
CA THR A 104 11.39 17.21 -13.64
C THR A 104 12.25 16.04 -14.12
N GLN A 105 11.67 15.05 -14.79
CA GLN A 105 12.41 13.93 -15.38
C GLN A 105 13.44 14.39 -16.41
N GLU A 106 13.08 15.33 -17.28
CA GLU A 106 14.01 15.89 -18.27
C GLU A 106 15.16 16.65 -17.60
N ALA A 107 14.86 17.48 -16.59
CA ALA A 107 15.88 18.17 -15.82
C ALA A 107 16.83 17.21 -15.09
N LEU A 108 16.30 16.09 -14.57
CA LEU A 108 17.09 15.03 -13.96
C LEU A 108 17.97 14.31 -14.99
N ARG A 109 17.43 14.03 -16.18
CA ARG A 109 18.18 13.41 -17.29
C ARG A 109 19.35 14.29 -17.70
N ILE A 110 19.10 15.57 -17.98
CA ILE A 110 20.13 16.55 -18.34
C ILE A 110 21.16 16.69 -17.21
N GLY A 111 20.69 16.77 -15.97
CA GLY A 111 21.58 16.86 -14.80
C GLY A 111 22.43 15.60 -14.60
N SER A 112 21.90 14.42 -14.90
CA SER A 112 22.63 13.16 -14.80
C SER A 112 23.65 13.00 -15.92
N GLU A 113 23.32 13.40 -17.16
CA GLU A 113 24.23 13.34 -18.30
C GLU A 113 25.46 14.24 -18.11
N GLY A 114 25.31 15.36 -17.40
CA GLY A 114 26.41 16.29 -17.11
C GLY A 114 27.16 16.02 -15.80
N TRP A 115 26.79 15.01 -15.02
CA TRP A 115 27.36 14.77 -13.69
C TRP A 115 28.43 13.68 -13.71
N ASP A 116 29.70 14.10 -13.62
CA ASP A 116 30.85 13.22 -13.45
C ASP A 116 31.67 13.67 -12.22
N PRO A 117 31.62 12.94 -11.09
CA PRO A 117 32.27 13.36 -9.84
C PRO A 117 33.81 13.33 -9.92
N ASN A 118 34.38 12.53 -10.82
CA ASN A 118 35.84 12.43 -11.00
C ASN A 118 36.44 13.59 -11.82
N LYS A 119 35.61 14.37 -12.53
CA LYS A 119 36.05 15.50 -13.36
C LYS A 119 35.95 16.85 -12.65
N ASP A 120 35.40 16.90 -11.43
CA ASP A 120 35.19 18.14 -10.71
C ASP A 120 36.47 18.60 -9.99
N GLU A 121 37.04 19.73 -10.42
CA GLU A 121 38.22 20.37 -9.80
C GLU A 121 38.00 20.69 -8.32
N LYS A 122 36.74 20.86 -7.90
CA LYS A 122 36.44 21.14 -6.50
C LYS A 122 36.67 19.93 -5.61
N VAL A 123 36.69 18.71 -6.14
CA VAL A 123 36.94 17.53 -5.33
C VAL A 123 38.44 17.30 -5.26
N LEU A 124 38.96 17.15 -4.05
CA LEU A 124 40.39 17.00 -3.79
C LEU A 124 40.65 15.64 -3.15
N GLY A 125 41.84 15.10 -3.40
CA GLY A 125 42.34 13.98 -2.62
C GLY A 125 41.75 12.60 -2.94
N ASP A 126 42.08 11.65 -2.06
CA ASP A 126 41.64 10.25 -2.15
C ASP A 126 40.23 10.08 -1.55
N PRO A 127 39.25 9.54 -2.30
CA PRO A 127 37.91 9.33 -1.78
C PRO A 127 37.83 8.35 -0.59
N TYR A 128 38.77 7.41 -0.47
CA TYR A 128 38.80 6.47 0.67
C TYR A 128 39.31 7.11 1.96
N LYS A 129 39.93 8.29 1.88
CA LYS A 129 40.40 9.06 3.03
C LYS A 129 39.48 10.26 3.34
N THR A 130 38.42 10.43 2.55
CA THR A 130 37.53 11.57 2.64
C THR A 130 36.24 11.24 3.39
N LEU A 131 35.98 12.02 4.44
CA LEU A 131 34.78 11.98 5.25
C LEU A 131 33.80 13.06 4.76
N HIS A 132 32.54 12.69 4.58
CA HIS A 132 31.45 13.59 4.24
C HIS A 132 30.64 13.93 5.50
N ILE A 133 30.50 15.21 5.79
CA ILE A 133 29.75 15.70 6.95
C ILE A 133 28.55 16.51 6.46
N SER A 134 27.37 16.13 6.93
CA SER A 134 26.09 16.75 6.61
C SER A 134 25.43 17.37 7.84
N ARG A 135 24.47 18.29 7.58
CA ARG A 135 23.70 19.02 8.63
C ARG A 135 24.57 19.91 9.52
N LEU A 136 25.66 20.45 8.97
CA LEU A 136 26.47 21.44 9.67
C LEU A 136 25.70 22.74 9.91
N SER A 137 26.07 23.46 10.97
CA SER A 137 25.59 24.83 11.15
C SER A 137 26.13 25.74 10.04
N TYR A 138 25.29 26.65 9.55
CA TYR A 138 25.70 27.63 8.54
C TYR A 138 26.73 28.63 9.06
N THR A 139 26.88 28.76 10.38
CA THR A 139 27.89 29.61 11.02
C THR A 139 29.22 28.88 11.23
N CYS A 140 29.27 27.57 11.01
CA CYS A 140 30.45 26.75 11.29
C CYS A 140 31.55 27.05 10.27
N THR A 141 32.76 27.31 10.78
CA THR A 141 33.94 27.59 9.97
C THR A 141 34.84 26.36 9.85
N GLU A 142 35.75 26.39 8.89
CA GLU A 142 36.75 25.34 8.71
C GLU A 142 37.61 25.10 9.97
N LYS A 143 37.89 26.17 10.73
CA LYS A 143 38.67 26.09 11.97
C LYS A 143 37.95 25.28 13.05
N ASP A 144 36.64 25.44 13.16
CA ASP A 144 35.82 24.71 14.14
C ASP A 144 35.81 23.22 13.80
N LEU A 145 35.66 22.89 12.51
CA LEU A 145 35.76 21.51 12.04
C LEU A 145 37.15 20.92 12.28
N ARG A 146 38.20 21.68 12.02
CA ARG A 146 39.57 21.23 12.29
C ARG A 146 39.78 20.95 13.78
N HIS A 147 39.24 21.78 14.67
CA HIS A 147 39.36 21.57 16.11
C HIS A 147 38.67 20.28 16.56
N GLU A 148 37.42 20.08 16.15
CA GLU A 148 36.60 18.94 16.58
C GLU A 148 37.07 17.61 15.98
N PHE A 149 37.49 17.61 14.71
CA PHE A 149 37.89 16.38 14.02
C PHE A 149 39.37 16.04 14.18
N SER A 150 40.19 16.94 14.74
CA SER A 150 41.59 16.65 15.03
C SER A 150 41.78 15.63 16.16
N GLU A 151 40.73 15.32 16.93
CA GLU A 151 40.76 14.26 17.95
C GLU A 151 40.94 12.86 17.34
N TYR A 152 40.41 12.63 16.13
CA TYR A 152 40.46 11.32 15.48
C TYR A 152 41.75 11.06 14.71
N GLY A 153 42.39 12.12 14.19
CA GLY A 153 43.65 12.01 13.46
C GLY A 153 44.09 13.28 12.74
N PRO A 154 45.28 13.28 12.13
CA PRO A 154 45.80 14.40 11.36
C PRO A 154 44.98 14.61 10.08
N ILE A 155 44.56 15.86 9.87
CA ILE A 155 43.73 16.29 8.75
C ILE A 155 44.59 16.93 7.66
N GLU A 156 44.51 16.39 6.44
CA GLU A 156 45.21 16.87 5.25
C GLU A 156 44.50 18.09 4.66
N ASN A 157 43.19 18.00 4.43
CA ASN A 157 42.42 19.08 3.81
C ASN A 157 40.98 19.15 4.32
N ILE A 158 40.39 20.35 4.35
CA ILE A 158 38.98 20.57 4.72
C ILE A 158 38.34 21.47 3.68
N LYS A 159 37.20 21.02 3.14
CA LYS A 159 36.44 21.79 2.15
C LYS A 159 34.99 21.94 2.58
N VAL A 160 34.63 23.15 3.01
CA VAL A 160 33.24 23.53 3.27
C VAL A 160 32.58 23.96 1.96
N VAL A 161 31.51 23.28 1.56
CA VAL A 161 30.86 23.59 0.28
C VAL A 161 29.93 24.79 0.42
N LYS A 162 30.17 25.77 -0.45
CA LYS A 162 29.40 27.01 -0.54
C LYS A 162 28.62 27.04 -1.85
N ASP A 163 27.52 27.78 -1.85
CA ASP A 163 26.74 28.07 -3.04
C ASP A 163 27.46 29.09 -3.94
N GLN A 164 26.93 29.35 -5.14
CA GLN A 164 27.45 30.36 -6.07
C GLN A 164 27.46 31.77 -5.46
N GLU A 165 26.53 32.04 -4.54
CA GLU A 165 26.44 33.29 -3.77
C GLU A 165 27.44 33.35 -2.59
N GLY A 166 28.21 32.29 -2.34
CA GLY A 166 29.18 32.19 -1.25
C GLY A 166 28.60 31.75 0.09
N ASN A 167 27.28 31.55 0.19
CA ASN A 167 26.62 31.05 1.39
C ASN A 167 26.94 29.56 1.64
N PRO A 168 27.24 29.12 2.87
CA PRO A 168 27.55 27.71 3.14
C PRO A 168 26.31 26.82 2.97
N ARG A 169 26.45 25.68 2.29
CA ARG A 169 25.34 24.75 2.05
C ARG A 169 25.03 23.84 3.25
N GLY A 170 25.86 23.86 4.29
CA GLY A 170 25.69 23.05 5.49
C GLY A 170 26.24 21.62 5.36
N TYR A 171 27.22 21.41 4.49
CA TYR A 171 27.99 20.17 4.41
C TYR A 171 29.46 20.46 4.04
N ALA A 172 30.34 19.56 4.43
CA ALA A 172 31.78 19.67 4.22
C ALA A 172 32.40 18.30 3.92
N PHE A 173 33.57 18.32 3.29
CA PHE A 173 34.42 17.16 3.08
C PHE A 173 35.73 17.35 3.86
N ILE A 174 36.15 16.32 4.59
CA ILE A 174 37.39 16.31 5.36
C ILE A 174 38.26 15.16 4.85
N GLU A 175 39.45 15.47 4.35
CA GLU A 175 40.44 14.49 3.97
C GLU A 175 41.43 14.28 5.12
N PHE A 176 41.57 13.03 5.57
CA PHE A 176 42.55 12.63 6.57
C PHE A 176 43.82 12.12 5.89
N GLU A 177 44.97 12.22 6.58
CA GLU A 177 46.21 11.65 6.05
C GLU A 177 46.14 10.11 5.93
N ARG A 178 45.39 9.45 6.83
CA ARG A 178 45.26 8.00 6.91
C ARG A 178 43.80 7.56 6.83
N GLU A 179 43.55 6.51 6.06
CA GLU A 179 42.22 5.89 5.94
C GLU A 179 41.69 5.34 7.29
N LYS A 180 42.59 4.87 8.16
CA LYS A 180 42.21 4.34 9.49
C LYS A 180 41.54 5.41 10.35
N ASP A 181 42.03 6.64 10.27
CA ASP A 181 41.56 7.76 11.09
C ASP A 181 40.19 8.24 10.58
N MET A 182 40.01 8.27 9.25
CA MET A 182 38.69 8.49 8.64
C MET A 182 37.66 7.46 9.11
N LYS A 183 38.02 6.16 9.13
CA LYS A 183 37.13 5.08 9.60
C LYS A 183 36.81 5.17 11.09
N ALA A 184 37.72 5.68 11.92
CA ALA A 184 37.46 5.94 13.34
C ALA A 184 36.45 7.09 13.48
N ALA A 185 36.71 8.22 12.80
CA ALA A 185 35.80 9.36 12.78
C ALA A 185 34.40 8.99 12.27
N TYR A 186 34.28 8.13 11.25
CA TYR A 186 32.99 7.66 10.75
C TYR A 186 32.15 6.94 11.81
N LYS A 187 32.78 6.18 12.72
CA LYS A 187 32.08 5.41 13.76
C LYS A 187 31.69 6.28 14.94
N ASP A 188 32.59 7.17 15.37
CA ASP A 188 32.48 7.85 16.65
C ASP A 188 31.92 9.28 16.53
N ALA A 189 32.10 9.95 15.38
CA ALA A 189 31.67 11.34 15.19
C ALA A 189 30.20 11.49 14.74
N ASP A 190 29.50 10.40 14.42
CA ASP A 190 28.09 10.50 14.00
C ASP A 190 27.19 10.98 15.15
N GLY A 191 26.37 11.99 14.87
CA GLY A 191 25.48 12.59 15.87
C GLY A 191 26.14 13.58 16.84
N LEU A 192 27.42 13.91 16.64
CA LEU A 192 28.13 14.95 17.41
C LEU A 192 27.45 16.32 17.27
N LYS A 193 27.45 17.11 18.35
CA LYS A 193 26.77 18.42 18.38
C LYS A 193 27.75 19.55 18.19
N ILE A 194 27.79 20.10 16.97
CA ILE A 194 28.60 21.28 16.64
C ILE A 194 27.68 22.50 16.55
N MET A 195 27.98 23.54 17.34
CA MET A 195 27.22 24.81 17.35
C MET A 195 25.71 24.61 17.51
N GLY A 196 25.31 23.67 18.38
CA GLY A 196 23.91 23.37 18.69
C GLY A 196 23.17 22.48 17.67
N ARG A 197 23.82 22.03 16.59
CA ARG A 197 23.24 21.09 15.62
C ARG A 197 23.94 19.74 15.67
N ARG A 198 23.16 18.65 15.64
CA ARG A 198 23.68 17.29 15.49
C ARG A 198 24.07 17.07 14.03
N ILE A 199 25.33 16.73 13.81
CA ILE A 199 25.87 16.43 12.49
C ILE A 199 25.54 14.99 12.10
N VAL A 200 25.57 14.73 10.79
CA VAL A 200 25.50 13.37 10.24
C VAL A 200 26.79 13.13 9.50
N VAL A 201 27.46 12.02 9.81
CA VAL A 201 28.75 11.67 9.22
C VAL A 201 28.56 10.49 8.27
N ASP A 202 29.15 10.56 7.08
CA ASP A 202 29.14 9.49 6.08
C ASP A 202 30.50 9.41 5.38
N VAL A 203 30.76 8.30 4.72
CA VAL A 203 31.90 8.20 3.79
C VAL A 203 31.61 8.97 2.51
N GLU A 204 32.64 9.39 1.78
CA GLU A 204 32.44 10.03 0.48
C GLU A 204 31.93 9.02 -0.56
N ARG A 205 30.60 8.98 -0.76
CA ARG A 205 29.97 8.05 -1.71
C ARG A 205 30.05 8.48 -3.17
N GLY A 206 30.35 9.75 -3.43
CA GLY A 206 30.36 10.33 -4.79
C GLY A 206 31.30 9.60 -5.75
N ARG A 207 32.47 9.18 -5.27
CA ARG A 207 33.48 8.47 -6.06
C ARG A 207 33.67 7.00 -5.67
N THR A 208 33.21 6.58 -4.49
CA THR A 208 33.42 5.21 -3.99
C THR A 208 32.28 4.24 -4.32
N VAL A 209 31.02 4.69 -4.32
CA VAL A 209 29.85 3.82 -4.49
C VAL A 209 29.39 3.87 -5.94
N VAL A 210 29.30 2.68 -6.56
CA VAL A 210 28.76 2.52 -7.93
C VAL A 210 27.28 2.93 -7.94
N ASP A 211 26.85 3.62 -8.99
CA ASP A 211 25.48 4.14 -9.17
C ASP A 211 24.99 5.11 -8.08
N TRP A 212 25.93 5.82 -7.43
CA TRP A 212 25.57 6.83 -6.44
C TRP A 212 25.01 8.11 -7.08
N GLY A 213 23.68 8.24 -7.09
CA GLY A 213 23.00 9.48 -7.46
C GLY A 213 22.98 10.50 -6.31
N VAL A 214 23.42 11.74 -6.56
CA VAL A 214 23.27 12.84 -5.58
C VAL A 214 21.80 13.12 -5.28
N ARG A 215 21.47 13.61 -4.08
CA ARG A 215 20.09 13.78 -3.59
C ARG A 215 19.16 14.59 -4.50
N VAL A 216 19.71 15.57 -5.24
CA VAL A 216 18.94 16.36 -6.23
C VAL A 216 18.50 15.47 -7.40
N LEU A 217 19.33 14.51 -7.78
CA LEU A 217 19.00 13.48 -8.76
C LEU A 217 18.16 12.33 -8.15
N ALA A 218 18.36 12.03 -6.86
CA ALA A 218 17.75 10.87 -6.20
C ALA A 218 16.34 11.11 -5.62
N LEU A 219 15.91 12.36 -5.40
CA LEU A 219 14.60 12.65 -4.77
C LEU A 219 13.41 12.09 -5.58
N HIS A 220 13.57 11.84 -6.88
CA HIS A 220 12.56 11.21 -7.74
C HIS A 220 12.83 9.74 -8.09
N VAL A 221 14.07 9.25 -7.93
CA VAL A 221 14.37 7.81 -8.10
C VAL A 221 13.67 6.98 -7.01
N ARG A 222 13.45 7.56 -5.82
CA ARG A 222 12.69 6.90 -4.75
C ARG A 222 11.18 6.84 -5.00
N THR A 223 10.63 7.70 -5.87
CA THR A 223 9.21 7.65 -6.27
C THR A 223 8.96 6.75 -7.48
N SER A 224 10.03 6.28 -8.14
CA SER A 224 9.97 5.38 -9.30
C SER A 224 10.47 3.96 -9.00
N ARG A 225 10.39 3.50 -7.73
CA ARG A 225 10.18 2.07 -7.53
C ARG A 225 8.71 1.82 -7.92
N PRO A 226 8.40 0.98 -8.92
CA PRO A 226 7.06 0.43 -9.00
C PRO A 226 6.83 -0.27 -7.67
N GLN A 227 5.94 0.28 -6.86
CA GLN A 227 5.20 -0.55 -5.92
C GLN A 227 4.42 -1.48 -6.84
N GLU A 228 4.93 -2.70 -7.08
CA GLU A 228 4.02 -3.80 -7.37
C GLU A 228 2.95 -3.73 -6.28
N GLY A 229 1.72 -3.47 -6.72
CA GLY A 229 0.65 -3.02 -5.85
C GLY A 229 0.42 -4.01 -4.74
N THR A 230 0.91 -3.69 -3.54
CA THR A 230 0.27 -4.14 -2.32
C THR A 230 -0.99 -3.29 -2.17
N THR A 231 -2.07 -3.84 -2.68
CA THR A 231 -3.41 -3.29 -2.54
C THR A 231 -3.77 -3.23 -1.06
N GLY A 232 -3.90 -2.00 -0.56
CA GLY A 232 -4.63 -1.73 0.66
C GLY A 232 -6.09 -2.16 0.50
N THR A 233 -6.49 -3.11 1.34
CA THR A 233 -7.85 -3.32 1.86
C THR A 233 -8.99 -3.29 0.84
N ARG A 234 -9.21 -4.40 0.13
CA ARG A 234 -10.54 -4.85 -0.33
C ARG A 234 -10.61 -6.37 -0.27
N GLY A 235 -11.84 -6.88 -0.16
CA GLY A 235 -12.23 -8.24 0.18
C GLY A 235 -11.31 -9.35 -0.31
N ILE A 236 -11.10 -10.33 0.57
CA ILE A 236 -10.45 -11.59 0.25
C ILE A 236 -11.40 -12.32 -0.70
N ASP A 237 -11.12 -12.27 -2.01
CA ASP A 237 -11.81 -13.09 -2.98
C ASP A 237 -11.44 -14.56 -2.69
N LEU A 238 -12.47 -15.37 -2.41
CA LEU A 238 -12.35 -16.78 -1.98
C LEU A 238 -11.57 -17.67 -2.98
N GLU A 239 -11.33 -17.19 -4.19
CA GLU A 239 -10.63 -17.93 -5.24
C GLU A 239 -9.10 -17.92 -5.07
N GLU A 240 -8.49 -16.83 -4.57
CA GLU A 240 -7.04 -16.80 -4.34
C GLU A 240 -6.61 -17.56 -3.09
N LEU A 241 -7.47 -17.58 -2.05
CA LEU A 241 -7.24 -18.42 -0.87
C LEU A 241 -7.31 -19.91 -1.24
N ALA A 242 -8.17 -20.28 -2.19
CA ALA A 242 -8.27 -21.66 -2.66
C ALA A 242 -6.99 -22.12 -3.39
N ILE A 243 -6.34 -21.25 -4.17
CA ILE A 243 -5.10 -21.58 -4.89
C ILE A 243 -3.92 -21.79 -3.92
N VAL A 244 -3.77 -20.93 -2.92
CA VAL A 244 -2.68 -21.05 -1.94
C VAL A 244 -2.89 -22.25 -1.01
N VAL A 245 -4.13 -22.52 -0.60
CA VAL A 245 -4.45 -23.69 0.24
C VAL A 245 -4.31 -24.99 -0.54
N THR A 246 -4.74 -25.07 -1.80
CA THR A 246 -4.58 -26.29 -2.62
C THR A 246 -3.11 -26.57 -2.94
N ALA A 247 -2.27 -25.56 -3.16
CA ALA A 247 -0.83 -25.74 -3.35
C ALA A 247 -0.15 -26.32 -2.10
N ALA A 248 -0.45 -25.79 -0.91
CA ALA A 248 0.09 -26.30 0.35
C ALA A 248 -0.40 -27.72 0.68
N VAL A 249 -1.65 -28.05 0.34
CA VAL A 249 -2.22 -29.40 0.52
C VAL A 249 -1.61 -30.39 -0.48
N MET A 250 -1.34 -29.99 -1.73
CA MET A 250 -0.67 -30.84 -2.72
C MET A 250 0.79 -31.14 -2.32
N GLU A 251 1.51 -30.16 -1.76
CA GLU A 251 2.88 -30.36 -1.29
C GLU A 251 2.93 -31.34 -0.10
N ALA A 252 1.98 -31.26 0.83
CA ALA A 252 1.85 -32.18 1.96
C ALA A 252 1.44 -33.62 1.56
N ILE A 253 0.62 -33.77 0.52
CA ILE A 253 0.20 -35.09 0.01
C ILE A 253 1.36 -35.84 -0.66
N THR A 254 2.39 -35.14 -1.12
CA THR A 254 3.54 -35.76 -1.80
C THR A 254 4.55 -36.39 -0.82
N GLU A 255 4.56 -35.94 0.44
CA GLU A 255 5.43 -36.50 1.49
C GLU A 255 4.75 -37.60 2.33
N MET A 256 3.42 -37.69 2.29
CA MET A 256 2.64 -38.69 3.00
C MET A 256 2.32 -39.86 2.07
N GLY A 257 2.97 -41.02 2.27
CA GLY A 257 2.67 -42.24 1.54
C GLY A 257 1.18 -42.61 1.53
N VAL A 258 0.77 -43.49 0.61
CA VAL A 258 -0.62 -43.80 0.19
C VAL A 258 -1.65 -43.95 1.33
N ALA A 259 -1.23 -44.41 2.51
CA ALA A 259 -2.09 -44.55 3.69
C ALA A 259 -2.54 -43.20 4.31
N GLY A 260 -1.76 -42.13 4.15
CA GLY A 260 -2.07 -40.79 4.67
C GLY A 260 -3.09 -40.03 3.81
N VAL A 261 -3.09 -40.29 2.50
CA VAL A 261 -4.00 -39.65 1.54
C VAL A 261 -5.46 -40.07 1.75
N ILE A 262 -5.69 -41.34 2.13
CA ILE A 262 -7.02 -41.88 2.42
C ILE A 262 -7.62 -41.24 3.68
N GLY A 263 -6.79 -40.97 4.70
CA GLY A 263 -7.24 -40.35 5.96
C GLY A 263 -7.74 -38.91 5.78
N ILE A 264 -7.08 -38.12 4.94
CA ILE A 264 -7.48 -36.73 4.68
C ILE A 264 -8.73 -36.68 3.79
N ALA A 265 -8.86 -37.56 2.81
CA ALA A 265 -10.02 -37.62 1.92
C ALA A 265 -11.35 -37.83 2.68
N VAL A 266 -11.36 -38.65 3.74
CA VAL A 266 -12.54 -38.90 4.58
C VAL A 266 -12.94 -37.67 5.41
N VAL A 267 -11.97 -36.83 5.80
CA VAL A 267 -12.21 -35.63 6.62
C VAL A 267 -12.74 -34.46 5.77
N VAL A 268 -12.27 -34.32 4.52
CA VAL A 268 -12.72 -33.25 3.61
C VAL A 268 -14.14 -33.50 3.10
N ASP A 269 -14.56 -34.77 2.92
CA ASP A 269 -15.91 -35.14 2.47
C ASP A 269 -17.00 -34.88 3.53
N ALA A 270 -16.62 -34.75 4.81
CA ALA A 270 -17.53 -34.42 5.90
C ALA A 270 -17.82 -32.92 6.04
N MET A 271 -17.07 -32.04 5.37
CA MET A 271 -17.07 -30.59 5.68
C MET A 271 -17.60 -29.69 4.55
N ILE A 272 -17.75 -30.19 3.31
CA ILE A 272 -18.29 -29.40 2.18
C ILE A 272 -19.19 -30.31 1.29
N PRO A 273 -20.53 -30.34 1.49
CA PRO A 273 -21.42 -31.19 0.73
C PRO A 273 -21.87 -30.48 -0.56
N THR A 274 -20.95 -30.10 -1.44
CA THR A 274 -21.32 -29.67 -2.79
C THR A 274 -20.20 -30.00 -3.78
N THR A 275 -20.57 -30.71 -4.85
CA THR A 275 -19.81 -31.03 -6.08
C THR A 275 -18.74 -32.13 -6.02
N SER A 276 -19.20 -33.36 -6.29
CA SER A 276 -18.56 -34.46 -7.05
C SER A 276 -17.03 -34.41 -7.30
N VAL A 277 -16.22 -34.39 -6.23
CA VAL A 277 -14.77 -34.64 -6.33
C VAL A 277 -14.47 -36.14 -6.48
N VAL A 278 -15.37 -37.01 -6.01
CA VAL A 278 -15.29 -38.47 -6.09
C VAL A 278 -15.17 -38.96 -7.55
N GLY A 279 -15.86 -38.31 -8.49
CA GLY A 279 -15.79 -38.67 -9.92
C GLY A 279 -14.43 -38.39 -10.57
N VAL A 280 -13.75 -37.31 -10.16
CA VAL A 280 -12.43 -36.93 -10.71
C VAL A 280 -11.32 -37.82 -10.13
N VAL A 281 -11.40 -38.16 -8.84
CA VAL A 281 -10.40 -39.02 -8.18
C VAL A 281 -10.48 -40.46 -8.68
N ILE A 282 -11.68 -41.00 -8.92
CA ILE A 282 -11.85 -42.36 -9.49
C ILE A 282 -11.35 -42.42 -10.94
N ALA A 283 -11.46 -41.33 -11.71
CA ALA A 283 -10.95 -41.25 -13.08
C ALA A 283 -9.42 -41.21 -13.14
N ILE A 284 -8.77 -40.47 -12.23
CA ILE A 284 -7.30 -40.40 -12.14
C ILE A 284 -6.72 -41.73 -11.66
N ALA A 285 -7.39 -42.44 -10.74
CA ALA A 285 -6.98 -43.77 -10.30
C ALA A 285 -7.05 -44.83 -11.41
N HIS A 286 -8.08 -44.78 -12.28
CA HIS A 286 -8.18 -45.71 -13.41
C HIS A 286 -7.15 -45.44 -14.51
N MET A 287 -6.75 -44.19 -14.76
CA MET A 287 -5.70 -43.86 -15.72
C MET A 287 -4.29 -44.29 -15.27
N SER A 288 -4.05 -44.37 -13.96
CA SER A 288 -2.75 -44.81 -13.44
C SER A 288 -2.56 -46.33 -13.52
N ALA A 289 -3.63 -47.12 -13.37
CA ALA A 289 -3.56 -48.58 -13.46
C ALA A 289 -3.29 -49.10 -14.89
N THR A 290 -3.70 -48.38 -15.95
CA THR A 290 -3.48 -48.82 -17.34
C THR A 290 -2.07 -48.52 -17.87
N VAL A 291 -1.30 -47.65 -17.20
CA VAL A 291 0.06 -47.28 -17.62
C VAL A 291 1.12 -48.21 -17.01
N SER A 292 0.82 -48.90 -15.91
CA SER A 292 1.74 -49.81 -15.23
C SER A 292 1.83 -51.21 -15.87
N ASP A 293 0.80 -51.66 -16.59
CA ASP A 293 0.81 -52.98 -17.29
C ASP A 293 1.50 -52.96 -18.67
N ALA A 294 1.78 -51.78 -19.24
CA ALA A 294 2.39 -51.66 -20.56
C ALA A 294 3.94 -51.66 -20.57
N ARG A 295 4.60 -51.81 -19.40
CA ARG A 295 6.08 -51.73 -19.27
C ARG A 295 6.77 -53.00 -18.83
N VAL A 296 6.06 -54.12 -18.66
CA VAL A 296 6.67 -55.43 -18.32
C VAL A 296 6.27 -56.45 -19.37
N GLY A 297 7.05 -56.56 -20.44
CA GLY A 297 6.99 -57.75 -21.30
C GLY A 297 7.25 -57.51 -22.78
N VAL A 298 8.46 -57.09 -23.16
CA VAL A 298 9.14 -57.66 -24.35
C VAL A 298 10.65 -57.51 -24.14
N GLY A 299 11.31 -58.58 -23.73
CA GLY A 299 12.76 -58.64 -23.60
C GLY A 299 13.23 -60.05 -23.29
N GLN A 300 13.82 -60.69 -24.30
CA GLN A 300 14.59 -61.95 -24.31
C GLN A 300 13.80 -63.27 -24.50
N GLU A 301 13.87 -63.80 -25.72
CA GLU A 301 14.44 -65.14 -25.95
C GLU A 301 15.05 -65.23 -27.35
N ALA A 302 16.19 -65.91 -27.43
CA ALA A 302 17.05 -66.08 -28.58
C ALA A 302 17.12 -67.57 -28.98
N GLN A 303 17.59 -67.81 -30.20
CA GLN A 303 18.15 -69.07 -30.77
C GLN A 303 17.20 -70.05 -31.48
N GLY A 304 17.57 -70.44 -32.72
CA GLY A 304 17.46 -71.83 -33.16
C GLY A 304 16.90 -72.13 -34.58
N CYS A 305 17.82 -72.30 -35.55
CA CYS A 305 17.91 -73.36 -36.58
C CYS A 305 16.73 -73.77 -37.51
N GLN A 306 16.98 -73.60 -38.83
CA GLN A 306 16.96 -74.56 -39.98
C GLN A 306 15.90 -75.68 -40.16
N ALA A 307 15.48 -75.80 -41.44
CA ALA A 307 14.85 -76.94 -42.17
C ALA A 307 13.43 -77.34 -41.72
N GLU A 308 12.47 -77.68 -42.60
CA GLU A 308 12.46 -78.17 -44.00
C GLU A 308 11.65 -77.29 -44.97
#